data_AF-A0A534GYD9-F1
#
_entry.id   AF-A0A534GYD9-F1
#
_cell.length_a   1.000
_cell.length_b   1.000
_cell.length_c   1.000
_cell.angle_alpha   90.00
_cell.angle_beta   90.00
_cell.angle_gamma   90.00
#
_symmetry.space_group_name_H-M   'P 1'
#
loop_
_entity.id
_entity.type
_entity.pdbx_description
1 polymer ?
#
loop_
_entity_poly.entity_id
_entity_poly.type
_entity_poly.pdbx_seq_one_letter_code
_entity_poly.pdbx_strand_id
1 'polypeptide(L)'
;HFNADIQLAGTAGSPRLAGAVRVSEGSIDVYQMNLALRQVQLDARLSDSGLDFDGGARAGAGSVTAHGRFEWRELLPYGRFHLEGANLRVADIPEAQIDASPDLDFSVAGRRIEVSGKVTVPFAKIQPRNLADAVRASPDEVIVGSEVEDPAKRFEAMSAITLVLGDKVNIDTSGLTGRLTGNLTIKSGYDAITRGTGELSVTEGKYTAYGRKLDIQRGRLIFTGGPIDDPGIDVRAVKQFPDVTAGVNVRGTLLQPHMTFFSDPPLPQSQVVSLILAGGSLESAQTRTTGNSGAGGVGGPGSGASGAALAQGAAILGQHLGSRVGIEDVSLESDITNETSLVLGRYLSPRLYVSYGISLTQQLNTLKLRYTLGDHWTVKTEVGQARGADLVYSIDK
;
A
#
# COMPACT_ATOMS: atom_id res chain seq x y z
N HIS A 1 36.85 17.81 7.30
CA HIS A 1 38.21 17.54 6.78
C HIS A 1 38.48 16.06 6.58
N PHE A 2 39.12 15.68 5.47
CA PHE A 2 39.53 14.32 5.16
C PHE A 2 41.06 14.26 5.15
N ASN A 3 41.65 13.32 5.88
CA ASN A 3 43.08 13.04 5.85
C ASN A 3 43.27 11.53 5.67
N ALA A 4 44.01 11.13 4.65
CA ALA A 4 44.35 9.73 4.41
C ALA A 4 45.83 9.63 4.10
N ASP A 5 46.53 8.79 4.86
CA ASP A 5 47.89 8.36 4.60
C ASP A 5 47.82 6.86 4.28
N ILE A 6 47.91 6.51 2.99
CA ILE A 6 47.77 5.14 2.50
C ILE A 6 49.01 4.79 1.69
N GLN A 7 49.68 3.72 2.09
CA GLN A 7 50.81 3.11 1.40
C GLN A 7 50.33 1.84 0.69
N LEU A 8 50.52 1.81 -0.62
CA LEU A 8 50.28 0.62 -1.45
C LEU A 8 51.63 0.00 -1.84
N ALA A 9 51.83 -1.26 -1.47
CA ALA A 9 52.99 -2.07 -1.81
C ALA A 9 52.55 -3.42 -2.38
N GLY A 10 53.50 -4.30 -2.75
CA GLY A 10 53.19 -5.66 -3.23
C GLY A 10 53.09 -5.79 -4.75
N THR A 11 52.42 -6.83 -5.22
CA THR A 11 52.27 -7.13 -6.66
C THR A 11 50.82 -7.01 -7.10
N ALA A 12 50.55 -6.97 -8.41
CA ALA A 12 49.18 -6.87 -8.94
C ALA A 12 48.24 -8.01 -8.48
N GLY A 13 48.79 -9.18 -8.11
CA GLY A 13 48.03 -10.31 -7.56
C GLY A 13 47.97 -10.36 -6.02
N SER A 14 48.73 -9.50 -5.33
CA SER A 14 48.79 -9.44 -3.86
C SER A 14 49.15 -8.02 -3.38
N PRO A 15 48.26 -7.04 -3.59
CA PRO A 15 48.47 -5.69 -3.09
C PRO A 15 48.49 -5.71 -1.55
N ARG A 16 49.47 -5.02 -0.96
CA ARG A 16 49.59 -4.77 0.47
C ARG A 16 49.23 -3.31 0.72
N LEU A 17 48.12 -3.10 1.41
CA LEU A 17 47.64 -1.78 1.80
C LEU A 17 47.98 -1.56 3.27
N ALA A 18 48.63 -0.47 3.62
CA ALA A 18 48.86 -0.08 5.01
C ALA A 18 48.63 1.43 5.15
N GLY A 19 48.06 1.88 6.26
CA GLY A 19 47.81 3.30 6.43
C GLY A 19 46.77 3.66 7.47
N ALA A 20 46.47 4.95 7.54
CA ALA A 20 45.41 5.48 8.37
C ALA A 20 44.51 6.40 7.56
N VAL A 21 43.20 6.26 7.74
CA VAL A 21 42.18 7.13 7.18
C VAL A 21 41.46 7.81 8.33
N ARG A 22 41.45 9.15 8.32
CA ARG A 22 40.72 9.98 9.26
C ARG A 22 39.75 10.89 8.53
N VAL A 23 38.47 10.75 8.84
CA VAL A 23 37.41 11.66 8.45
C VAL A 23 36.99 12.45 9.67
N SER A 24 36.92 13.77 9.53
CA SER A 24 36.34 14.67 10.52
C SER A 24 35.30 15.53 9.82
N GLU A 25 34.13 15.70 10.42
CA GLU A 25 33.05 16.53 9.87
C GLU A 25 32.56 16.12 8.47
N GLY A 26 32.55 14.83 8.18
CA GLY A 26 31.95 14.32 6.94
C GLY A 26 30.42 14.42 6.95
N SER A 27 29.82 14.22 5.78
CA SER A 27 28.38 14.12 5.59
C SER A 27 28.04 13.03 4.59
N ILE A 28 26.98 12.28 4.85
CA ILE A 28 26.45 11.27 3.94
C ILE A 28 24.95 11.52 3.79
N ASP A 29 24.46 11.55 2.56
CA ASP A 29 23.05 11.73 2.24
C ASP A 29 22.52 10.51 1.50
N VAL A 30 21.48 9.88 2.05
CA VAL A 30 20.76 8.77 1.44
C VAL A 30 19.39 9.27 1.02
N TYR A 31 19.29 9.72 -0.23
CA TYR A 31 18.14 10.46 -0.76
C TYR A 31 16.82 9.70 -0.68
N GLN A 32 16.82 8.38 -0.90
CA GLN A 32 15.60 7.58 -0.91
C GLN A 32 14.81 7.67 0.40
N MET A 33 15.53 7.73 1.53
CA MET A 33 14.93 7.83 2.88
C MET A 33 15.04 9.24 3.47
N ASN A 34 15.58 10.20 2.70
CA ASN A 34 15.99 11.52 3.20
C ASN A 34 16.82 11.42 4.49
N LEU A 35 17.70 10.41 4.56
CA LEU A 35 18.58 10.20 5.71
C LEU A 35 19.86 11.00 5.52
N ALA A 36 20.09 11.94 6.43
CA ALA A 36 21.23 12.82 6.45
C ALA A 36 22.13 12.53 7.65
N LEU A 37 23.26 11.87 7.40
CA LEU A 37 24.33 11.74 8.40
C LEU A 37 25.21 12.99 8.35
N ARG A 38 25.44 13.58 9.52
CA ARG A 38 26.23 14.80 9.71
C ARG A 38 27.29 14.56 10.77
N GLN A 39 28.31 15.41 10.77
CA GLN A 39 29.43 15.33 11.70
C GLN A 39 30.07 13.93 11.71
N VAL A 40 30.14 13.31 10.53
CA VAL A 40 30.70 11.97 10.37
C VAL A 40 32.18 12.03 10.74
N GLN A 41 32.55 11.18 11.68
CA GLN A 41 33.90 10.97 12.17
C GLN A 41 34.24 9.50 11.93
N LEU A 42 35.43 9.26 11.38
CA LEU A 42 35.92 7.91 11.11
C LEU A 42 37.42 7.91 11.35
N ASP A 43 37.88 6.98 12.18
CA ASP A 43 39.28 6.64 12.36
C ASP A 43 39.43 5.18 11.93
N ALA A 44 40.12 4.95 10.82
CA ALA A 44 40.36 3.63 10.25
C ALA A 44 41.86 3.38 10.12
N ARG A 45 42.31 2.20 10.55
CA ARG A 45 43.69 1.72 10.42
C ARG A 45 43.70 0.52 9.49
N LEU A 46 44.40 0.67 8.37
CA LEU A 46 44.58 -0.38 7.38
C LEU A 46 45.94 -1.04 7.61
N SER A 47 45.95 -2.36 7.58
CA SER A 47 47.15 -3.19 7.59
C SER A 47 47.13 -4.13 6.39
N ASP A 48 48.26 -4.79 6.15
CA ASP A 48 48.41 -5.77 5.06
C ASP A 48 47.38 -6.90 5.12
N SER A 49 46.87 -7.20 6.31
CA SER A 49 45.98 -8.31 6.61
C SER A 49 44.57 -7.89 6.98
N GLY A 50 44.28 -6.59 7.19
CA GLY A 50 42.97 -6.18 7.66
C GLY A 50 42.71 -4.68 7.79
N LEU A 51 41.58 -4.38 8.42
CA LEU A 51 41.07 -3.04 8.72
C LEU A 51 40.46 -3.04 10.12
N ASP A 52 40.94 -2.15 10.98
CA ASP A 52 40.26 -1.76 12.21
C ASP A 52 39.64 -0.38 12.02
N PHE A 53 38.42 -0.16 12.46
CA PHE A 53 37.80 1.16 12.38
C PHE A 53 36.92 1.46 13.59
N ASP A 54 36.86 2.75 13.91
CA ASP A 54 35.94 3.38 14.84
C ASP A 54 35.32 4.58 14.14
N GLY A 55 34.02 4.74 14.25
CA GLY A 55 33.32 5.84 13.61
C GLY A 55 32.06 6.25 14.34
N GLY A 56 31.62 7.46 14.05
CA GLY A 56 30.39 8.01 14.59
C GLY A 56 29.79 9.09 13.70
N ALA A 57 28.49 9.29 13.82
CA ALA A 57 27.77 10.33 13.09
C ALA A 57 26.53 10.77 13.87
N ARG A 58 25.90 11.86 13.42
CA ARG A 58 24.59 12.31 13.88
C ARG A 58 23.55 12.27 12.77
N ALA A 59 22.32 11.93 13.12
CA ALA A 59 21.17 11.95 12.22
C ALA A 59 19.96 12.55 12.95
N GLY A 60 19.48 13.71 12.49
CA GLY A 60 18.50 14.49 13.25
C GLY A 60 19.05 14.88 14.63
N ALA A 61 18.31 14.55 15.70
CA ALA A 61 18.74 14.77 17.08
C ALA A 61 19.56 13.59 17.65
N GLY A 62 19.65 12.47 16.93
CA GLY A 62 20.31 11.25 17.38
C GLY A 62 21.78 11.13 17.01
N SER A 63 22.43 10.11 17.56
CA SER A 63 23.81 9.75 17.27
C SER A 63 23.95 8.26 17.03
N VAL A 64 24.93 7.89 16.19
CA VAL A 64 25.32 6.52 15.88
C VAL A 64 26.82 6.38 16.05
N THR A 65 27.25 5.23 16.54
CA THR A 65 28.63 4.79 16.57
C THR A 65 28.75 3.42 15.93
N ALA A 66 29.85 3.18 15.23
CA ALA A 66 30.16 1.88 14.68
C ALA A 66 31.64 1.59 14.87
N HIS A 67 31.97 0.38 15.29
CA HIS A 67 33.35 -0.06 15.43
C HIS A 67 33.49 -1.51 14.98
N GLY A 68 34.63 -1.86 14.40
CA GLY A 68 34.80 -3.21 13.89
C GLY A 68 36.21 -3.53 13.42
N ARG A 69 36.40 -4.81 13.16
CA ARG A 69 37.62 -5.38 12.63
C ARG A 69 37.30 -6.32 11.47
N PHE A 70 38.04 -6.16 10.39
CA PHE A 70 38.04 -7.02 9.23
C PHE A 70 39.44 -7.51 8.93
N GLU A 71 39.51 -8.70 8.35
CA GLU A 71 40.69 -9.30 7.75
C GLU A 71 40.44 -9.52 6.25
N TRP A 72 41.49 -9.46 5.46
CA TRP A 72 41.42 -9.73 4.02
C TRP A 72 41.83 -11.18 3.75
N ARG A 73 40.96 -11.94 3.07
CA ARG A 73 41.33 -13.25 2.51
C ARG A 73 40.91 -13.28 1.05
N GLU A 74 41.87 -13.48 0.15
CA GLU A 74 41.63 -13.45 -1.30
C GLU A 74 40.92 -12.16 -1.76
N LEU A 75 41.34 -11.01 -1.22
CA LEU A 75 40.74 -9.68 -1.45
C LEU A 75 39.30 -9.51 -0.94
N LEU A 76 38.79 -10.46 -0.16
CA LEU A 76 37.46 -10.38 0.43
C LEU A 76 37.52 -10.08 1.94
N PRO A 77 36.56 -9.31 2.49
CA PRO A 77 36.49 -8.99 3.91
C PRO A 77 35.98 -10.16 4.73
N TYR A 78 36.58 -10.37 5.90
CA TYR A 78 36.09 -11.28 6.91
C TYR A 78 36.22 -10.67 8.28
N GLY A 79 35.15 -10.61 9.05
CA GLY A 79 35.20 -9.97 10.36
C GLY A 79 33.85 -9.57 10.88
N ARG A 80 33.85 -8.67 11.85
CA ARG A 80 32.65 -8.23 12.54
C ARG A 80 32.72 -6.75 12.82
N PHE A 81 31.55 -6.12 12.85
CA PHE A 81 31.41 -4.78 13.40
C PHE A 81 30.11 -4.66 14.18
N HIS A 82 30.13 -3.77 15.16
CA HIS A 82 29.01 -3.44 16.00
C HIS A 82 28.55 -2.02 15.68
N LEU A 83 27.24 -1.81 15.62
CA LEU A 83 26.60 -0.52 15.39
C LEU A 83 25.60 -0.26 16.50
N GLU A 84 25.80 0.83 17.22
CA GLU A 84 24.93 1.29 18.30
C GLU A 84 24.47 2.71 17.99
N GLY A 85 23.20 3.00 18.24
CA GLY A 85 22.63 4.31 18.02
C GLY A 85 21.48 4.66 18.94
N ALA A 86 21.28 5.95 19.15
CA ALA A 86 20.22 6.49 19.99
C ALA A 86 19.45 7.58 19.24
N ASN A 87 18.12 7.41 19.13
CA ASN A 87 17.17 8.36 18.54
C ASN A 87 17.56 8.89 17.15
N LEU A 88 18.12 8.02 16.30
CA LEU A 88 18.53 8.36 14.95
C LEU A 88 17.32 8.58 14.05
N ARG A 89 17.25 9.73 13.37
CA ARG A 89 16.30 9.93 12.26
C ARG A 89 16.71 9.03 11.10
N VAL A 90 16.05 7.88 10.93
CA VAL A 90 16.38 6.89 9.88
C VAL A 90 15.54 7.04 8.61
N ALA A 91 14.39 7.71 8.71
CA ALA A 91 13.57 8.08 7.57
C ALA A 91 12.89 9.43 7.84
N ASP A 92 12.91 10.34 6.85
CA ASP A 92 12.23 11.64 6.92
C ASP A 92 11.60 12.01 5.57
N ILE A 93 10.69 11.16 5.11
CA ILE A 93 9.97 11.32 3.85
C ILE A 93 8.50 11.73 4.12
N PRO A 94 7.78 12.31 3.14
CA PRO A 94 6.38 12.71 3.34
C PRO A 94 5.47 11.59 3.86
N GLU A 95 5.76 10.35 3.47
CA GLU A 95 5.00 9.16 3.85
C GLU A 95 5.41 8.58 5.22
N ALA A 96 6.61 8.91 5.72
CA ALA A 96 7.14 8.29 6.93
C ALA A 96 8.23 9.14 7.60
N GLN A 97 8.08 9.36 8.90
CA GLN A 97 9.12 9.88 9.77
C GLN A 97 9.41 8.88 10.88
N ILE A 98 10.66 8.42 10.99
CA ILE A 98 11.03 7.33 11.89
C ILE A 98 12.32 7.69 12.63
N ASP A 99 12.24 7.62 13.96
CA ASP A 99 13.41 7.69 14.85
C ASP A 99 13.66 6.30 15.44
N ALA A 100 14.88 5.80 15.33
CA ALA A 100 15.27 4.46 15.76
C ALA A 100 16.55 4.47 16.61
N SER A 101 16.64 3.52 17.54
CA SER A 101 17.82 3.26 18.37
C SER A 101 18.28 1.83 18.10
N PRO A 102 19.15 1.62 17.09
CA PRO A 102 19.68 0.31 16.74
C PRO A 102 20.81 -0.12 17.68
N ASP A 103 20.87 -1.41 17.94
CA ASP A 103 21.97 -2.14 18.58
C ASP A 103 22.14 -3.41 17.73
N LEU A 104 23.11 -3.39 16.81
CA LEU A 104 23.23 -4.34 15.72
C LEU A 104 24.66 -4.86 15.60
N ASP A 105 24.79 -6.18 15.57
CA ASP A 105 26.00 -6.89 15.23
C ASP A 105 25.96 -7.35 13.78
N PHE A 106 27.07 -7.13 13.08
CA PHE A 106 27.27 -7.55 11.71
C PHE A 106 28.43 -8.53 11.64
N SER A 107 28.23 -9.63 10.92
CA SER A 107 29.26 -10.61 10.60
C SER A 107 29.43 -10.69 9.09
N VAL A 108 30.65 -10.49 8.61
CA VAL A 108 30.97 -10.54 7.19
C VAL A 108 31.89 -11.74 6.95
N ALA A 109 31.47 -12.62 6.05
CA ALA A 109 32.23 -13.78 5.61
C ALA A 109 32.36 -13.75 4.08
N GLY A 110 33.35 -13.00 3.61
CA GLY A 110 33.58 -12.72 2.21
C GLY A 110 32.44 -11.91 1.62
N ARG A 111 31.49 -12.60 0.99
CA ARG A 111 30.32 -11.98 0.33
C ARG A 111 29.00 -12.32 1.00
N ARG A 112 29.05 -13.07 2.11
CA ARG A 112 27.92 -13.28 3.01
C ARG A 112 27.98 -12.25 4.12
N ILE A 113 26.86 -11.57 4.34
CA ILE A 113 26.68 -10.59 5.40
C ILE A 113 25.54 -11.08 6.26
N GLU A 114 25.76 -11.18 7.56
CA GLU A 114 24.73 -11.50 8.54
C GLU A 114 24.57 -10.32 9.49
N VAL A 115 23.33 -9.92 9.73
CA VAL A 115 22.98 -8.83 10.66
C VAL A 115 22.06 -9.38 11.74
N SER A 116 22.38 -9.12 13.00
CA SER A 116 21.53 -9.52 14.12
C SER A 116 21.50 -8.45 15.19
N GLY A 117 20.40 -8.35 15.92
CA GLY A 117 20.33 -7.44 17.06
C GLY A 117 18.93 -6.90 17.28
N LYS A 118 18.86 -5.75 17.95
CA LYS A 118 17.62 -5.12 18.37
C LYS A 118 17.54 -3.70 17.82
N VAL A 119 16.37 -3.32 17.34
CA VAL A 119 16.07 -1.94 16.96
C VAL A 119 14.87 -1.47 17.75
N THR A 120 15.07 -0.46 18.59
CA THR A 120 13.98 0.18 19.33
C THR A 120 13.48 1.38 18.54
N VAL A 121 12.17 1.49 18.33
CA VAL A 121 11.54 2.60 17.60
C VAL A 121 10.75 3.45 18.59
N PRO A 122 11.39 4.45 19.24
CA PRO A 122 10.70 5.33 20.19
C PRO A 122 9.65 6.21 19.53
N PHE A 123 9.83 6.58 18.26
CA PHE A 123 8.91 7.42 17.51
C PHE A 123 8.83 6.97 16.05
N ALA A 124 7.61 6.86 15.55
CA ALA A 124 7.37 6.76 14.12
C ALA A 124 6.00 7.36 13.78
N LYS A 125 5.93 7.99 12.62
CA LYS A 125 4.71 8.52 12.04
C LYS A 125 4.65 8.05 10.59
N ILE A 126 3.73 7.15 10.30
CA ILE A 126 3.52 6.58 8.97
C ILE A 126 2.20 7.15 8.43
N GLN A 127 2.22 7.69 7.21
CA GLN A 127 1.07 8.34 6.58
C GLN A 127 0.86 7.82 5.16
N PRO A 128 -0.35 7.93 4.59
CA PRO A 128 -0.62 7.46 3.25
C PRO A 128 0.16 8.30 2.25
N ARG A 129 0.64 7.66 1.18
CA ARG A 129 1.23 8.37 0.06
C ARG A 129 0.15 9.22 -0.61
N ASN A 130 0.34 10.54 -0.66
CA ASN A 130 -0.56 11.41 -1.40
C ASN A 130 -0.29 11.22 -2.90
N LEU A 131 -1.17 10.47 -3.57
CA LEU A 131 -1.06 10.16 -5.00
C LEU A 131 -1.64 11.27 -5.90
N ALA A 132 -2.02 12.43 -5.35
CA ALA A 132 -2.68 13.51 -6.09
C ALA A 132 -1.86 14.01 -7.31
N ASP A 133 -0.54 13.84 -7.30
CA ASP A 133 0.36 14.28 -8.38
C ASP A 133 1.18 13.15 -9.02
N ALA A 134 0.78 11.88 -8.84
CA ALA A 134 1.50 10.76 -9.45
C ALA A 134 1.16 10.63 -10.95
N VAL A 135 1.93 11.31 -11.79
CA VAL A 135 2.10 10.88 -13.18
C VAL A 135 2.72 9.48 -13.12
N ARG A 136 1.94 8.45 -13.48
CA ARG A 136 2.50 7.11 -13.67
C ARG A 136 3.60 7.24 -14.71
N ALA A 137 4.85 6.99 -14.33
CA ALA A 137 5.83 6.56 -15.31
C ALA A 137 5.23 5.33 -16.02
N SER A 138 5.21 5.35 -17.34
CA SER A 138 4.72 4.23 -18.13
C SER A 138 5.48 2.96 -17.73
N PRO A 139 4.84 1.77 -17.69
CA PRO A 139 5.48 0.49 -17.37
C PRO A 139 6.59 0.05 -18.34
N ASP A 140 6.93 0.87 -19.32
CA ASP A 140 7.76 0.51 -20.47
C ASP A 140 9.20 1.04 -20.38
N GLU A 141 9.63 1.50 -19.20
CA GLU A 141 11.06 1.80 -18.99
C GLU A 141 11.81 0.51 -18.65
N VAL A 142 12.22 -0.20 -19.71
CA VAL A 142 13.22 -1.26 -19.60
C VAL A 142 14.58 -0.60 -19.59
N ILE A 143 15.39 -0.81 -18.53
CA ILE A 143 16.81 -0.49 -18.56
C ILE A 143 17.48 -1.45 -19.56
N VAL A 144 17.56 -1.03 -20.83
CA VAL A 144 18.28 -1.78 -21.87
C VAL A 144 19.77 -1.67 -21.58
N GLY A 145 20.42 -2.80 -21.26
CA GLY A 145 21.88 -2.88 -21.08
C GLY A 145 22.36 -3.20 -19.67
N SER A 146 21.50 -3.65 -18.75
CA SER A 146 21.98 -4.24 -17.50
C SER A 146 22.67 -5.56 -17.81
N GLU A 147 24.00 -5.57 -17.80
CA GLU A 147 24.81 -6.78 -17.84
C GLU A 147 24.27 -7.75 -16.79
N VAL A 148 24.00 -9.00 -17.18
CA VAL A 148 23.53 -10.03 -16.23
C VAL A 148 24.67 -10.26 -15.25
N GLU A 149 24.65 -9.56 -14.12
CA GLU A 149 25.64 -9.74 -13.07
C GLU A 149 25.63 -11.21 -12.65
N ASP A 150 26.80 -11.85 -12.79
CA ASP A 150 27.03 -13.21 -12.36
C ASP A 150 26.45 -13.41 -10.94
N PRO A 151 25.49 -14.34 -10.74
CA PRO A 151 24.93 -14.62 -9.43
C PRO A 151 26.01 -14.97 -8.39
N ALA A 152 27.10 -15.60 -8.84
CA ALA A 152 28.25 -15.91 -8.01
C ALA A 152 29.07 -14.66 -7.62
N LYS A 153 28.73 -13.47 -8.15
CA LYS A 153 29.32 -12.14 -7.86
C LYS A 153 28.49 -11.20 -6.98
N ARG A 154 27.29 -11.62 -6.54
CA ARG A 154 26.42 -10.82 -5.65
C ARG A 154 26.73 -10.99 -4.16
N PHE A 155 26.59 -9.92 -3.39
CA PHE A 155 26.58 -10.03 -1.93
C PHE A 155 25.24 -10.63 -1.48
N GLU A 156 25.31 -11.57 -0.54
CA GLU A 156 24.13 -12.20 0.03
C GLU A 156 23.99 -11.75 1.48
N ALA A 157 22.86 -11.14 1.82
CA ALA A 157 22.61 -10.60 3.15
C ALA A 157 21.51 -11.39 3.87
N MET A 158 21.78 -11.78 5.11
CA MET A 158 20.80 -12.33 6.04
C MET A 158 20.58 -11.36 7.19
N SER A 159 19.38 -11.34 7.72
CA SER A 159 19.04 -10.52 8.89
C SER A 159 18.21 -11.29 9.89
N ALA A 160 18.46 -11.04 11.18
CA ALA A 160 17.69 -11.51 12.32
C ALA A 160 17.52 -10.34 13.31
N ILE A 161 16.56 -9.47 13.04
CA ILE A 161 16.39 -8.18 13.74
C ILE A 161 15.15 -8.22 14.61
N THR A 162 15.30 -7.90 15.90
CA THR A 162 14.18 -7.71 16.82
C THR A 162 13.77 -6.25 16.86
N LEU A 163 12.63 -5.94 16.26
CA LEU A 163 12.02 -4.62 16.32
C LEU A 163 11.19 -4.49 17.59
N VAL A 164 11.39 -3.41 18.36
CA VAL A 164 10.58 -3.08 19.54
C VAL A 164 9.97 -1.71 19.35
N LEU A 165 8.64 -1.65 19.31
CA LEU A 165 7.90 -0.41 19.11
C LEU A 165 7.66 0.28 20.46
N GLY A 166 8.06 1.55 20.55
CA GLY A 166 7.75 2.42 21.69
C GLY A 166 6.34 2.98 21.63
N ASP A 167 6.02 3.86 22.58
CA ASP A 167 4.64 4.35 22.75
C ASP A 167 4.20 5.35 21.69
N LYS A 168 5.12 5.98 20.93
CA LYS A 168 4.81 7.03 19.95
C LYS A 168 4.93 6.57 18.50
N VAL A 169 4.51 5.34 18.23
CA VAL A 169 4.46 4.77 16.87
C VAL A 169 3.03 4.88 16.35
N ASN A 170 2.78 5.90 15.53
CA ASN A 170 1.47 6.18 14.95
C ASN A 170 1.43 5.78 13.48
N ILE A 171 0.34 5.13 13.09
CA ILE A 171 0.05 4.73 11.73
C ILE A 171 -1.22 5.42 11.25
N ASP A 172 -1.17 5.96 10.06
CA ASP A 172 -2.31 6.48 9.31
C ASP A 172 -2.19 5.97 7.88
N THR A 173 -3.04 5.03 7.50
CA THR A 173 -3.03 4.41 6.17
C THR A 173 -4.43 4.44 5.58
N SER A 174 -4.57 3.93 4.35
CA SER A 174 -5.86 3.77 3.68
C SER A 174 -6.76 2.80 4.44
N GLY A 175 -7.44 3.29 5.47
CA GLY A 175 -8.40 2.55 6.28
C GLY A 175 -8.00 2.38 7.74
N LEU A 176 -6.72 2.44 8.14
CA LEU A 176 -6.33 2.26 9.54
C LEU A 176 -5.64 3.53 10.07
N THR A 177 -6.18 4.09 11.14
CA THR A 177 -5.49 5.11 11.93
C THR A 177 -5.35 4.61 13.35
N GLY A 178 -4.17 4.67 13.96
CA GLY A 178 -3.99 4.22 15.34
C GLY A 178 -2.54 4.21 15.80
N ARG A 179 -2.32 3.63 16.97
CA ARG A 179 -1.01 3.56 17.61
C ARG A 179 -0.56 2.11 17.73
N LEU A 180 0.59 1.79 17.15
CA LEU A 180 1.15 0.44 17.17
C LEU A 180 2.08 0.27 18.35
N THR A 181 2.02 -0.90 18.98
CA THR A 181 2.89 -1.30 20.09
C THR A 181 3.28 -2.76 19.93
N GLY A 182 4.32 -3.20 20.63
CA GLY A 182 4.72 -4.61 20.66
C GLY A 182 6.12 -4.84 20.12
N ASN A 183 6.40 -6.09 19.76
CA ASN A 183 7.72 -6.49 19.28
C ASN A 183 7.59 -7.54 18.17
N LEU A 184 8.51 -7.47 17.22
CA LEU A 184 8.54 -8.34 16.06
C LEU A 184 9.99 -8.70 15.74
N THR A 185 10.32 -9.99 15.81
CA THR A 185 11.59 -10.50 15.28
C THR A 185 11.40 -10.86 13.82
N ILE A 186 12.18 -10.21 12.96
CA ILE A 186 12.16 -10.38 11.51
C ILE A 186 13.41 -11.15 11.11
N LYS A 187 13.22 -12.25 10.39
CA LYS A 187 14.29 -13.07 9.83
C LYS A 187 14.18 -13.07 8.32
N SER A 188 15.20 -12.57 7.64
CA SER A 188 15.33 -12.66 6.19
C SER A 188 16.56 -13.48 5.85
N GLY A 189 16.40 -14.52 5.06
CA GLY A 189 17.47 -15.44 4.68
C GLY A 189 17.88 -15.28 3.21
N TYR A 190 18.60 -16.27 2.70
CA TYR A 190 18.92 -16.37 1.27
C TYR A 190 17.72 -16.79 0.40
N ASP A 191 16.61 -17.17 1.03
CA ASP A 191 15.35 -17.39 0.34
C ASP A 191 14.55 -16.08 0.23
N ALA A 192 13.66 -15.99 -0.75
CA ALA A 192 12.86 -14.80 -0.98
C ALA A 192 11.81 -14.53 0.12
N ILE A 193 11.72 -15.39 1.14
CA ILE A 193 10.65 -15.38 2.14
C ILE A 193 11.17 -14.77 3.45
N THR A 194 10.75 -13.54 3.73
CA THR A 194 10.99 -12.91 5.02
C THR A 194 9.98 -13.41 6.04
N ARG A 195 10.46 -13.91 7.17
CA ARG A 195 9.64 -14.51 8.24
C ARG A 195 9.60 -13.64 9.48
N GLY A 196 8.47 -13.68 10.19
CA GLY A 196 8.26 -12.90 11.40
C GLY A 196 7.83 -13.76 12.58
N THR A 197 8.31 -13.43 13.78
CA THR A 197 7.82 -13.98 15.05
C THR A 197 7.62 -12.87 16.07
N GLY A 198 6.46 -12.80 16.70
CA GLY A 198 6.13 -11.75 17.66
C GLY A 198 4.68 -11.31 17.57
N GLU A 199 4.37 -10.18 18.18
CA GLU A 199 3.02 -9.63 18.21
C GLU A 199 3.06 -8.11 18.15
N LEU A 200 2.22 -7.56 17.26
CA LEU A 200 1.92 -6.14 17.20
C LEU A 200 0.48 -5.91 17.63
N SER A 201 0.26 -4.89 18.45
CA SER A 201 -1.06 -4.48 18.91
C SER A 201 -1.39 -3.08 18.45
N VAL A 202 -2.63 -2.88 18.01
CA VAL A 202 -3.20 -1.58 17.69
C VAL A 202 -3.96 -1.08 18.92
N THR A 203 -3.45 0.01 19.49
CA THR A 203 -4.07 0.76 20.58
C THR A 203 -4.68 2.05 20.03
N GLU A 204 -5.78 2.51 20.63
CA GLU A 204 -6.45 3.78 20.23
C GLU A 204 -6.76 3.85 18.72
N GLY A 205 -7.07 2.71 18.12
CA GLY A 205 -7.21 2.58 16.66
C GLY A 205 -8.63 2.84 16.16
N LYS A 206 -8.73 3.30 14.92
CA LYS A 206 -9.96 3.41 14.15
C LYS A 206 -9.75 2.75 12.80
N TYR A 207 -10.73 1.98 12.37
CA TYR A 207 -10.75 1.37 11.05
C TYR A 207 -11.87 1.99 10.21
N THR A 208 -11.54 2.37 8.99
CA THR A 208 -12.47 2.92 8.00
C THR A 208 -12.65 1.91 6.88
N ALA A 209 -13.81 1.27 6.83
CA ALA A 209 -14.21 0.43 5.70
C ALA A 209 -15.55 0.93 5.15
N TYR A 210 -15.70 0.90 3.83
CA TYR A 210 -16.92 1.31 3.13
C TYR A 210 -17.45 2.69 3.58
N GLY A 211 -16.55 3.63 3.85
CA GLY A 211 -16.89 4.98 4.29
C GLY A 211 -17.36 5.10 5.76
N ARG A 212 -17.17 4.06 6.58
CA ARG A 212 -17.60 4.03 7.98
C ARG A 212 -16.42 3.82 8.92
N LYS A 213 -16.31 4.70 9.91
CA LYS A 213 -15.30 4.63 10.98
C LYS A 213 -15.81 3.78 12.14
N LEU A 214 -15.12 2.68 12.39
CA LEU A 214 -15.29 1.75 13.50
C LEU A 214 -14.14 1.96 14.51
N ASP A 215 -14.46 1.98 15.79
CA ASP A 215 -13.47 2.09 16.86
C ASP A 215 -12.91 0.70 17.19
N ILE A 216 -11.59 0.55 17.10
CA ILE A 216 -10.90 -0.71 17.39
C ILE A 216 -10.79 -0.87 18.90
N GLN A 217 -11.53 -1.83 19.46
CA GLN A 217 -11.41 -2.21 20.88
C GLN A 217 -10.23 -3.16 21.12
N ARG A 218 -9.90 -3.96 20.12
CA ARG A 218 -8.78 -4.89 20.13
C ARG A 218 -8.27 -5.06 18.71
N GLY A 219 -6.98 -4.88 18.49
CA GLY A 219 -6.36 -5.22 17.21
C GLY A 219 -5.02 -5.87 17.47
N ARG A 220 -4.87 -7.13 17.10
CA ARG A 220 -3.63 -7.90 17.27
C ARG A 220 -3.22 -8.49 15.93
N LEU A 221 -1.93 -8.36 15.61
CA LEU A 221 -1.26 -9.03 14.52
C LEU A 221 -0.25 -9.99 15.14
N ILE A 222 -0.41 -11.28 14.87
CA ILE A 222 0.29 -12.37 15.52
C ILE A 222 1.15 -13.06 14.47
N PHE A 223 2.45 -13.09 14.70
CA PHE A 223 3.43 -13.67 13.80
C PHE A 223 3.98 -14.96 14.42
N THR A 224 3.73 -16.10 13.76
CA THR A 224 4.03 -17.44 14.28
C THR A 224 5.26 -18.10 13.64
N GLY A 225 6.09 -17.32 12.93
CA GLY A 225 7.27 -17.81 12.18
C GLY A 225 7.03 -17.99 10.68
N GLY A 226 5.82 -17.67 10.21
CA GLY A 226 5.47 -17.64 8.80
C GLY A 226 5.93 -16.35 8.09
N PRO A 227 5.51 -16.17 6.82
CA PRO A 227 5.73 -14.96 6.05
C PRO A 227 5.25 -13.69 6.78
N ILE A 228 6.03 -12.61 6.70
CA ILE A 228 5.71 -11.35 7.38
C ILE A 228 4.50 -10.61 6.77
N ASP A 229 4.15 -10.92 5.52
CA ASP A 229 3.03 -10.34 4.77
C ASP A 229 1.69 -11.04 5.03
N ASP A 230 1.67 -12.20 5.70
CA ASP A 230 0.45 -12.91 6.09
C ASP A 230 0.38 -13.25 7.60
N PRO A 231 0.36 -12.24 8.49
CA PRO A 231 0.20 -12.48 9.92
C PRO A 231 -1.20 -13.01 10.25
N GLY A 232 -1.30 -13.72 11.37
CA GLY A 232 -2.59 -13.98 12.01
C GLY A 232 -3.18 -12.67 12.54
N ILE A 233 -4.48 -12.47 12.36
CA ILE A 233 -5.18 -11.27 12.82
C ILE A 233 -6.26 -11.64 13.85
N ASP A 234 -6.41 -10.81 14.88
CA ASP A 234 -7.55 -10.82 15.80
C ASP A 234 -7.96 -9.36 16.07
N VAL A 235 -8.99 -8.91 15.36
CA VAL A 235 -9.47 -7.54 15.42
C VAL A 235 -10.93 -7.53 15.85
N ARG A 236 -11.27 -6.71 16.84
CA ARG A 236 -12.64 -6.39 17.24
C ARG A 236 -12.83 -4.88 17.13
N ALA A 237 -13.75 -4.48 16.27
CA ALA A 237 -14.10 -3.09 16.05
C ALA A 237 -15.60 -2.87 16.20
N VAL A 238 -16.00 -1.72 16.74
CA VAL A 238 -17.39 -1.42 17.07
C VAL A 238 -17.82 -0.04 16.58
N LYS A 239 -19.12 0.12 16.38
CA LYS A 239 -19.80 1.40 16.23
C LYS A 239 -20.92 1.49 17.25
N GLN A 240 -20.90 2.55 18.04
CA GLN A 240 -21.99 2.88 18.95
C GLN A 240 -23.04 3.70 18.19
N PHE A 241 -24.29 3.25 18.26
CA PHE A 241 -25.49 3.99 17.88
C PHE A 241 -26.32 4.27 19.15
N PRO A 242 -27.32 5.17 19.11
CA PRO A 242 -28.13 5.51 20.29
C PRO A 242 -28.74 4.28 20.99
N ASP A 243 -29.25 3.31 20.23
CA ASP A 243 -30.00 2.17 20.77
C ASP A 243 -29.30 0.82 20.62
N VAL A 244 -28.16 0.77 19.91
CA VAL A 244 -27.46 -0.48 19.60
C VAL A 244 -25.97 -0.25 19.40
N THR A 245 -25.14 -1.15 19.91
CA THR A 245 -23.73 -1.25 19.52
C THR A 245 -23.59 -2.36 18.48
N ALA A 246 -23.17 -2.02 17.26
CA ALA A 246 -22.86 -3.01 16.23
C ALA A 246 -21.35 -3.17 16.11
N GLY A 247 -20.87 -4.36 15.79
CA GLY A 247 -19.44 -4.60 15.66
C GLY A 247 -19.09 -5.73 14.72
N VAL A 248 -17.79 -5.80 14.42
CA VAL A 248 -17.17 -6.81 13.57
C VAL A 248 -16.00 -7.43 14.32
N ASN A 249 -15.92 -8.75 14.28
CA ASN A 249 -14.71 -9.49 14.65
C ASN A 249 -14.08 -10.04 13.38
N VAL A 250 -12.78 -9.81 13.21
CA VAL A 250 -11.98 -10.28 12.09
C VAL A 250 -10.91 -11.21 12.63
N ARG A 251 -10.88 -12.45 12.14
CA ARG A 251 -9.91 -13.49 12.53
C ARG A 251 -9.39 -14.23 11.32
N GLY A 252 -8.32 -15.01 11.47
CA GLY A 252 -7.70 -15.75 10.38
C GLY A 252 -6.35 -15.15 10.04
N THR A 253 -5.94 -15.23 8.78
CA THR A 253 -4.71 -14.58 8.30
C THR A 253 -5.06 -13.29 7.55
N LEU A 254 -4.07 -12.45 7.27
CA LEU A 254 -4.27 -11.18 6.57
C LEU A 254 -4.75 -11.41 5.12
N LEU A 255 -4.29 -12.48 4.47
CA LEU A 255 -4.70 -12.89 3.12
C LEU A 255 -6.05 -13.62 3.11
N GLN A 256 -6.42 -14.30 4.21
CA GLN A 256 -7.69 -15.01 4.34
C GLN A 256 -8.43 -14.60 5.63
N PRO A 257 -8.95 -13.36 5.69
CA PRO A 257 -9.69 -12.88 6.85
C PRO A 257 -11.11 -13.43 6.88
N HIS A 258 -11.52 -13.95 8.02
CA HIS A 258 -12.89 -14.32 8.34
C HIS A 258 -13.54 -13.26 9.22
N MET A 259 -14.64 -12.70 8.72
CA MET A 259 -15.40 -11.65 9.40
C MET A 259 -16.68 -12.20 9.99
N THR A 260 -16.96 -11.86 11.24
CA THR A 260 -18.24 -12.17 11.91
C THR A 260 -18.80 -10.89 12.51
N PHE A 261 -20.11 -10.72 12.39
CA PHE A 261 -20.81 -9.51 12.84
C PHE A 261 -21.57 -9.80 14.13
N PHE A 262 -21.59 -8.82 15.03
CA PHE A 262 -22.31 -8.90 16.30
C PHE A 262 -23.00 -7.58 16.63
N SER A 263 -24.00 -7.64 17.51
CA SER A 263 -24.66 -6.46 18.04
C SER A 263 -25.05 -6.67 19.51
N ASP A 264 -25.18 -5.57 20.23
CA ASP A 264 -25.69 -5.51 21.59
C ASP A 264 -26.73 -4.38 21.67
N PRO A 265 -28.03 -4.69 21.87
CA PRO A 265 -28.63 -6.03 22.02
C PRO A 265 -28.55 -6.88 20.72
N PRO A 266 -28.67 -8.23 20.81
CA PRO A 266 -28.46 -9.12 19.67
C PRO A 266 -29.56 -8.98 18.60
N LEU A 267 -29.16 -8.53 17.41
CA LEU A 267 -29.99 -8.42 16.21
C LEU A 267 -29.69 -9.53 15.19
N PRO A 268 -30.61 -9.80 14.24
CA PRO A 268 -30.34 -10.65 13.08
C PRO A 268 -29.14 -10.14 12.26
N GLN A 269 -28.29 -11.05 11.76
CA GLN A 269 -27.05 -10.69 11.05
C GLN A 269 -27.28 -9.73 9.88
N SER A 270 -28.37 -9.90 9.12
CA SER A 270 -28.73 -9.00 8.01
C SER A 270 -28.94 -7.55 8.46
N GLN A 271 -29.50 -7.34 9.66
CA GLN A 271 -29.69 -6.02 10.24
C GLN A 271 -28.37 -5.43 10.72
N VAL A 272 -27.49 -6.24 11.34
CA VAL A 272 -26.15 -5.80 11.77
C VAL A 272 -25.30 -5.38 10.56
N VAL A 273 -25.32 -6.18 9.50
CA VAL A 273 -24.63 -5.87 8.25
C VAL A 273 -25.23 -4.61 7.61
N SER A 274 -26.55 -4.44 7.62
CA SER A 274 -27.20 -3.22 7.14
C SER A 274 -26.81 -1.99 7.97
N LEU A 275 -26.77 -2.09 9.30
CA LEU A 275 -26.33 -1.01 10.18
C LEU A 275 -24.87 -0.60 9.92
N ILE A 276 -23.99 -1.57 9.68
CA ILE A 276 -22.57 -1.32 9.41
C ILE A 276 -22.35 -0.81 7.98
N LEU A 277 -23.05 -1.34 6.96
CA LEU A 277 -22.84 -1.01 5.54
C LEU A 277 -23.74 0.12 5.02
N ALA A 278 -25.05 0.06 5.29
CA ALA A 278 -26.00 1.09 4.86
C ALA A 278 -25.91 2.34 5.76
N GLY A 279 -25.54 2.17 7.03
CA GLY A 279 -25.27 3.26 7.98
C GLY A 279 -26.51 4.08 8.36
N GLY A 280 -27.62 3.42 8.70
CA GLY A 280 -28.84 4.12 9.09
C GLY A 280 -29.43 3.57 10.38
N SER A 281 -29.79 4.47 11.30
CA SER A 281 -30.81 4.18 12.32
C SER A 281 -32.11 3.74 11.62
N LEU A 282 -32.82 2.85 12.29
CA LEU A 282 -34.09 2.27 11.84
C LEU A 282 -35.17 3.33 11.55
N GLU A 283 -35.03 4.56 12.10
CA GLU A 283 -35.88 5.72 11.82
C GLU A 283 -36.04 6.02 10.32
N SER A 284 -34.97 5.95 9.54
CA SER A 284 -35.01 6.35 8.11
C SER A 284 -35.78 5.38 7.20
N ALA A 285 -36.10 4.19 7.71
CA ALA A 285 -36.94 3.19 7.05
C ALA A 285 -38.39 3.23 7.53
N GLN A 286 -38.67 3.74 8.73
CA GLN A 286 -40.03 3.82 9.27
C GLN A 286 -40.72 5.18 9.01
N THR A 287 -39.99 6.29 8.88
CA THR A 287 -40.59 7.61 8.65
C THR A 287 -41.04 7.88 7.20
N ARG A 288 -40.92 6.94 6.26
CA ARG A 288 -41.47 7.09 4.89
C ARG A 288 -42.78 6.35 4.63
N THR A 289 -43.29 5.58 5.59
CA THR A 289 -44.53 4.80 5.42
C THR A 289 -45.74 5.45 6.10
N THR A 290 -45.56 6.51 6.89
CA THR A 290 -46.66 7.18 7.62
C THR A 290 -46.53 8.71 7.52
N GLY A 291 -46.87 9.28 6.37
CA GLY A 291 -46.89 10.72 6.14
C GLY A 291 -47.80 11.08 4.97
N ASN A 292 -49.06 11.36 5.31
CA ASN A 292 -50.19 11.66 4.43
C ASN A 292 -49.99 12.92 3.56
N SER A 293 -50.11 12.76 2.23
CA SER A 293 -50.61 13.82 1.35
C SER A 293 -51.25 13.21 0.10
N GLY A 294 -52.58 13.08 0.12
CA GLY A 294 -53.36 12.78 -1.07
C GLY A 294 -53.47 13.98 -2.00
N ALA A 295 -53.46 13.72 -3.31
CA ALA A 295 -54.36 14.32 -4.30
C ALA A 295 -53.99 13.84 -5.73
N GLY A 296 -54.90 13.05 -6.32
CA GLY A 296 -55.29 13.16 -7.73
C GLY A 296 -54.41 12.50 -8.82
N GLY A 297 -54.95 11.44 -9.46
CA GLY A 297 -54.81 11.31 -10.92
C GLY A 297 -54.31 10.00 -11.53
N VAL A 298 -55.15 8.96 -11.48
CA VAL A 298 -55.49 7.99 -12.56
C VAL A 298 -54.36 7.38 -13.44
N GLY A 299 -54.15 6.05 -13.32
CA GLY A 299 -53.81 5.20 -14.48
C GLY A 299 -52.96 3.93 -14.25
N GLY A 300 -53.59 2.78 -13.97
CA GLY A 300 -53.08 1.44 -14.34
C GLY A 300 -52.32 0.61 -13.27
N PRO A 301 -52.72 -0.65 -13.01
CA PRO A 301 -52.04 -1.52 -12.05
C PRO A 301 -50.88 -2.30 -12.73
N GLY A 302 -49.64 -2.15 -12.25
CA GLY A 302 -48.63 -3.19 -12.50
C GLY A 302 -47.13 -2.86 -12.63
N SER A 303 -46.65 -1.61 -12.67
CA SER A 303 -45.21 -1.41 -12.98
C SER A 303 -44.55 -0.10 -12.47
N GLY A 304 -45.11 0.56 -11.46
CA GLY A 304 -44.68 1.92 -11.09
C GLY A 304 -43.56 2.08 -10.05
N ALA A 305 -43.19 1.05 -9.28
CA ALA A 305 -42.27 1.23 -8.13
C ALA A 305 -40.78 1.05 -8.46
N SER A 306 -40.44 0.31 -9.52
CA SER A 306 -39.05 0.02 -9.90
C SER A 306 -38.46 1.10 -10.82
N GLY A 307 -39.26 1.69 -11.71
CA GLY A 307 -38.78 2.66 -12.70
C GLY A 307 -38.38 4.02 -12.10
N ALA A 308 -39.11 4.52 -11.11
CA ALA A 308 -38.84 5.84 -10.52
C ALA A 308 -37.62 5.85 -9.59
N ALA A 309 -37.36 4.75 -8.87
CA ALA A 309 -36.17 4.60 -8.03
C ALA A 309 -34.89 4.35 -8.86
N LEU A 310 -35.00 3.63 -9.97
CA LEU A 310 -33.88 3.35 -10.89
C LEU A 310 -33.53 4.58 -11.75
N ALA A 311 -34.52 5.38 -12.17
CA ALA A 311 -34.28 6.63 -12.89
C ALA A 311 -33.62 7.71 -12.00
N GLN A 312 -33.96 7.77 -10.71
CA GLN A 312 -33.30 8.67 -9.75
C GLN A 312 -31.88 8.21 -9.40
N GLY A 313 -31.61 6.89 -9.36
CA GLY A 313 -30.27 6.35 -9.18
C GLY A 313 -29.32 6.68 -10.34
N ALA A 314 -29.80 6.61 -11.58
CA ALA A 314 -29.01 6.97 -12.77
C ALA A 314 -28.66 8.46 -12.84
N ALA A 315 -29.58 9.36 -12.43
CA ALA A 315 -29.33 10.80 -12.42
C ALA A 315 -28.28 11.22 -11.38
N ILE A 316 -28.22 10.55 -10.22
CA ILE A 316 -27.22 10.82 -9.17
C ILE A 316 -25.83 10.27 -9.54
N LEU A 317 -25.79 9.14 -10.27
CA LEU A 317 -24.53 8.57 -10.78
C LEU A 317 -23.95 9.40 -11.94
N GLY A 318 -24.81 9.96 -12.82
CA GLY A 318 -24.38 10.84 -13.91
C GLY A 318 -23.73 12.15 -13.42
N GLN A 319 -24.24 12.77 -12.36
CA GLN A 319 -23.71 14.05 -11.87
C GLN A 319 -22.43 13.93 -11.03
N HIS A 320 -22.20 12.80 -10.36
CA HIS A 320 -21.05 12.61 -9.48
C HIS A 320 -19.90 11.77 -10.05
N LEU A 321 -20.15 10.91 -11.05
CA LEU A 321 -19.07 10.18 -11.74
C LEU A 321 -18.65 10.83 -13.06
N GLY A 322 -19.57 11.49 -13.79
CA GLY A 322 -19.31 12.03 -15.14
C GLY A 322 -18.30 13.18 -15.23
N SER A 323 -18.00 13.86 -14.11
CA SER A 323 -17.06 15.00 -14.09
C SER A 323 -15.60 14.63 -13.79
N ARG A 324 -15.32 13.42 -13.28
CA ARG A 324 -13.95 12.97 -12.95
C ARG A 324 -13.46 11.83 -13.82
N VAL A 325 -14.38 11.04 -14.37
CA VAL A 325 -14.14 10.08 -15.44
C VAL A 325 -14.99 10.60 -16.57
N GLY A 326 -14.42 11.16 -17.63
CA GLY A 326 -15.14 11.93 -18.67
C GLY A 326 -16.14 11.11 -19.50
N ILE A 327 -17.09 10.47 -18.85
CA ILE A 327 -18.21 9.69 -19.39
C ILE A 327 -19.34 10.70 -19.55
N GLU A 328 -19.67 10.99 -20.81
CA GLU A 328 -20.61 12.05 -21.18
C GLU A 328 -22.04 11.53 -21.30
N ASP A 329 -22.20 10.20 -21.42
CA ASP A 329 -23.49 9.58 -21.68
C ASP A 329 -23.64 8.33 -20.79
N VAL A 330 -24.70 8.31 -19.97
CA VAL A 330 -25.08 7.18 -19.13
C VAL A 330 -26.55 6.91 -19.40
N SER A 331 -26.84 5.79 -20.04
CA SER A 331 -28.20 5.42 -20.43
C SER A 331 -28.50 3.97 -20.03
N LEU A 332 -29.79 3.67 -19.84
CA LEU A 332 -30.25 2.29 -19.75
C LEU A 332 -30.89 1.93 -21.09
N GLU A 333 -30.39 0.87 -21.71
CA GLU A 333 -30.90 0.34 -22.97
C GLU A 333 -31.51 -1.04 -22.69
N SER A 334 -32.78 -1.22 -23.07
CA SER A 334 -33.46 -2.51 -23.04
C SER A 334 -33.58 -3.04 -24.46
N ASP A 335 -33.00 -4.20 -24.74
CA ASP A 335 -33.09 -4.84 -26.05
C ASP A 335 -34.49 -5.45 -26.27
N ILE A 336 -34.80 -5.82 -27.52
CA ILE A 336 -36.08 -6.41 -27.97
C ILE A 336 -36.40 -7.72 -27.22
N THR A 337 -35.40 -8.34 -26.61
CA THR A 337 -35.51 -9.53 -25.73
C THR A 337 -35.82 -9.21 -24.27
N ASN A 338 -36.12 -7.94 -23.92
CA ASN A 338 -36.35 -7.45 -22.55
C ASN A 338 -35.13 -7.54 -21.61
N GLU A 339 -33.92 -7.59 -22.17
CA GLU A 339 -32.68 -7.55 -21.38
C GLU A 339 -32.28 -6.10 -21.10
N THR A 340 -32.23 -5.73 -19.83
CA THR A 340 -31.83 -4.39 -19.38
C THR A 340 -30.31 -4.32 -19.22
N SER A 341 -29.68 -3.38 -19.94
CA SER A 341 -28.25 -3.11 -19.86
C SER A 341 -27.99 -1.66 -19.47
N LEU A 342 -26.96 -1.45 -18.65
CA LEU A 342 -26.42 -0.13 -18.34
C LEU A 342 -25.34 0.20 -19.36
N VAL A 343 -25.52 1.28 -20.13
CA VAL A 343 -24.60 1.72 -21.18
C VAL A 343 -23.86 2.97 -20.72
N LEU A 344 -22.54 2.90 -20.74
CA LEU A 344 -21.63 4.00 -20.42
C LEU A 344 -20.90 4.42 -21.70
N GLY A 345 -21.17 5.64 -22.19
CA GLY A 345 -20.70 6.14 -23.48
C GLY A 345 -19.87 7.43 -23.38
N ARG A 346 -18.97 7.61 -24.35
CA ARG A 346 -18.19 8.84 -24.54
C ARG A 346 -17.92 9.11 -26.02
N TYR A 347 -17.97 10.38 -26.41
CA TYR A 347 -17.40 10.84 -27.67
C TYR A 347 -15.88 11.07 -27.51
N LEU A 348 -15.08 10.30 -28.23
CA LEU A 348 -13.62 10.52 -28.31
C LEU A 348 -13.28 11.58 -29.36
N SER A 349 -14.18 11.80 -30.32
CA SER A 349 -14.14 12.90 -31.28
C SER A 349 -15.57 13.17 -31.77
N PRO A 350 -15.83 14.27 -32.51
CA PRO A 350 -17.16 14.53 -33.08
C PRO A 350 -17.68 13.39 -33.98
N ARG A 351 -16.79 12.50 -34.45
CA ARG A 351 -17.11 11.39 -35.35
C ARG A 351 -16.94 10.01 -34.72
N LEU A 352 -16.38 9.91 -33.52
CA LEU A 352 -16.07 8.63 -32.86
C LEU A 352 -16.75 8.56 -31.50
N TYR A 353 -17.70 7.65 -31.38
CA TYR A 353 -18.41 7.33 -30.14
C TYR A 353 -18.07 5.92 -29.70
N VAL A 354 -17.70 5.77 -28.43
CA VAL A 354 -17.38 4.48 -27.81
C VAL A 354 -18.28 4.30 -26.61
N SER A 355 -18.93 3.14 -26.51
CA SER A 355 -19.75 2.80 -25.35
C SER A 355 -19.51 1.39 -24.85
N TYR A 356 -19.71 1.22 -23.55
CA TYR A 356 -19.55 -0.03 -22.84
C TYR A 356 -20.86 -0.37 -22.14
N GLY A 357 -21.48 -1.47 -22.54
CA GLY A 357 -22.72 -1.99 -21.99
C GLY A 357 -22.45 -3.12 -20.99
N ILE A 358 -23.03 -3.01 -19.80
CA ILE A 358 -23.04 -4.06 -18.78
C ILE A 358 -24.49 -4.55 -18.68
N SER A 359 -24.75 -5.80 -19.07
CA SER A 359 -26.07 -6.39 -18.88
C SER A 359 -26.31 -6.63 -17.37
N LEU A 360 -27.47 -6.20 -16.87
CA LEU A 360 -27.84 -6.31 -15.45
C LEU A 360 -28.54 -7.63 -15.13
N THR A 361 -29.04 -8.31 -16.16
CA THR A 361 -29.75 -9.60 -16.05
C THR A 361 -28.83 -10.77 -16.36
N GLN A 362 -27.88 -10.60 -17.28
CA GLN A 362 -26.88 -11.61 -17.64
C GLN A 362 -25.51 -10.98 -17.41
N GLN A 363 -24.55 -11.68 -16.80
CA GLN A 363 -23.20 -11.16 -16.47
C GLN A 363 -22.32 -10.95 -17.72
N LEU A 364 -22.78 -10.15 -18.67
CA LEU A 364 -22.24 -10.03 -20.02
C LEU A 364 -21.88 -8.58 -20.30
N ASN A 365 -20.67 -8.42 -20.84
CA ASN A 365 -20.09 -7.12 -21.16
C ASN A 365 -20.02 -6.99 -22.68
N THR A 366 -20.56 -5.90 -23.22
CA THR A 366 -20.51 -5.58 -24.66
C THR A 366 -19.84 -4.23 -24.85
N LEU A 367 -18.88 -4.16 -25.77
CA LEU A 367 -18.25 -2.91 -26.21
C LEU A 367 -18.81 -2.56 -27.58
N LYS A 368 -19.40 -1.37 -27.72
CA LYS A 368 -19.89 -0.83 -28.99
C LYS A 368 -19.03 0.35 -29.41
N LEU A 369 -18.62 0.38 -30.68
CA LEU A 369 -17.89 1.51 -31.25
C LEU A 369 -18.58 1.95 -32.54
N ARG A 370 -18.86 3.25 -32.63
CA ARG A 370 -19.54 3.89 -33.75
C ARG A 370 -18.66 5.00 -34.31
N TYR A 371 -18.32 4.88 -35.60
CA TYR A 371 -17.51 5.85 -36.31
C TYR A 371 -18.21 6.35 -37.58
N THR A 372 -18.37 7.66 -37.72
CA THR A 372 -19.05 8.28 -38.86
C THR A 372 -18.01 8.73 -39.91
N LEU A 373 -18.11 8.18 -41.12
CA LEU A 373 -17.28 8.50 -42.28
C LEU A 373 -18.05 9.44 -43.21
N GLY A 374 -17.63 10.70 -43.29
CA GLY A 374 -18.33 11.73 -44.06
C GLY A 374 -19.73 12.03 -43.48
N ASP A 375 -20.67 12.45 -44.32
CA ASP A 375 -22.00 12.88 -43.87
C ASP A 375 -23.06 11.76 -43.96
N HIS A 376 -22.74 10.63 -44.59
CA HIS A 376 -23.74 9.60 -44.92
C HIS A 376 -23.39 8.19 -44.45
N TRP A 377 -22.14 7.90 -44.06
CA TRP A 377 -21.73 6.53 -43.70
C TRP A 377 -21.39 6.43 -42.22
N THR A 378 -21.88 5.40 -41.55
CA THR A 378 -21.55 5.10 -40.16
C THR A 378 -21.18 3.63 -40.02
N VAL A 379 -19.97 3.37 -39.56
CA VAL A 379 -19.51 2.04 -39.17
C VAL A 379 -19.88 1.82 -37.71
N LYS A 380 -20.59 0.74 -37.42
CA LYS A 380 -20.89 0.27 -36.07
C LYS A 380 -20.19 -1.06 -35.87
N THR A 381 -19.50 -1.20 -34.75
CA THR A 381 -18.85 -2.44 -34.35
C THR A 381 -19.32 -2.80 -32.97
N GLU A 382 -19.57 -4.07 -32.74
CA GLU A 382 -19.96 -4.59 -31.44
C GLU A 382 -19.10 -5.81 -31.10
N VAL A 383 -18.55 -5.80 -29.89
CA VAL A 383 -17.65 -6.82 -29.38
C VAL A 383 -18.11 -7.22 -27.99
N GLY A 384 -18.64 -8.43 -27.86
CA GLY A 384 -19.09 -9.01 -26.60
C GLY A 384 -19.42 -10.49 -26.79
N GLN A 385 -20.68 -10.86 -26.54
CA GLN A 385 -21.21 -12.20 -26.85
C GLN A 385 -21.28 -12.47 -28.35
N ALA A 386 -21.70 -11.47 -29.14
CA ALA A 386 -21.59 -11.47 -30.59
C ALA A 386 -20.42 -10.56 -31.01
N ARG A 387 -19.80 -10.88 -32.15
CA ARG A 387 -18.80 -10.03 -32.80
C ARG A 387 -19.32 -9.68 -34.18
N GLY A 388 -19.64 -8.41 -34.37
CA GLY A 388 -20.28 -7.93 -35.60
C GLY A 388 -19.76 -6.55 -36.00
N ALA A 389 -19.79 -6.29 -37.29
CA ALA A 389 -19.50 -4.99 -37.86
C ALA A 389 -20.54 -4.68 -38.92
N ASP A 390 -21.27 -3.59 -38.72
CA ASP A 390 -22.31 -3.12 -39.62
C ASP A 390 -21.88 -1.80 -40.26
N LEU A 391 -22.18 -1.66 -41.54
CA LEU A 391 -22.01 -0.41 -42.27
C LEU A 391 -23.40 0.15 -42.60
N VAL A 392 -23.72 1.30 -42.00
CA VAL A 392 -25.03 1.95 -42.11
C VAL A 392 -24.88 3.18 -43.00
N TYR A 393 -25.69 3.26 -44.05
CA TYR A 393 -25.82 4.45 -44.90
C TYR A 393 -27.09 5.21 -44.53
N SER A 394 -26.97 6.51 -44.25
CA SER A 394 -28.09 7.39 -43.90
C SER A 394 -28.24 8.49 -44.96
N ILE A 395 -29.48 8.71 -45.41
CA ILE A 395 -29.87 9.78 -46.32
C ILE A 395 -30.81 10.68 -45.54
N ASP A 396 -30.35 11.89 -45.20
CA ASP A 396 -31.26 12.94 -44.72
C ASP A 396 -32.14 13.38 -45.89
N LYS A 397 -33.46 13.43 -45.66
CA LYS A 397 -34.45 13.82 -46.67
C LYS A 397 -34.90 15.26 -46.49
#